data_AF-A0A2V7MKZ8-F1
#
_entry.id   AF-A0A2V7MKZ8-F1
#
_cell.length_a   1.000
_cell.length_b   1.000
_cell.length_c   1.000
_cell.angle_alpha   90.00
_cell.angle_beta   90.00
_cell.angle_gamma   90.00
#
_symmetry.space_group_name_H-M   'P 1'
#
loop_
_entity.id
_entity.type
_entity.pdbx_description
1 polymer ?
#
loop_
_entity_poly.entity_id
_entity_poly.type
_entity_poly.pdbx_seq_one_letter_code
_entity_poly.pdbx_strand_id
1 'polypeptide(L)' 'MLSGTGTLTLNGVRSVVGPGTAILTRTGSSHGLEQVGSEDLVIIVAYQHP' A
#
# COMPACT_ATOMS: atom_id res chain seq x y z
N MET A 1 -4.78 4.39 -2.02
CA MET A 1 -5.70 3.61 -1.17
C MET A 1 -7.10 4.17 -1.34
N LEU A 2 -8.09 3.33 -1.66
CA LEU A 2 -9.48 3.76 -1.86
C LEU A 2 -10.36 3.55 -0.61
N SER A 3 -10.23 2.42 0.07
CA SER A 3 -10.97 2.08 1.30
C SER A 3 -10.15 1.18 2.22
N GLY A 4 -10.61 1.01 3.46
CA GLY A 4 -10.00 0.13 4.47
C GLY A 4 -8.71 0.65 5.08
N THR A 5 -8.21 -0.08 6.07
CA THR A 5 -6.98 0.26 6.81
C THR A 5 -5.97 -0.89 6.69
N GLY A 6 -4.72 -0.53 6.38
CA GLY A 6 -3.63 -1.49 6.24
C GLY A 6 -2.35 -1.03 6.91
N THR A 7 -1.38 -1.95 6.99
CA THR A 7 0.02 -1.63 7.23
C THR A 7 0.81 -1.85 5.94
N LEU A 8 1.54 -0.83 5.49
CA LEU A 8 2.56 -0.94 4.46
C LEU A 8 3.88 -1.28 5.13
N THR A 9 4.57 -2.32 4.63
CA THR A 9 6.00 -2.49 4.86
C THR A 9 6.72 -2.10 3.57
N LEU A 10 7.55 -1.05 3.60
CA LEU A 10 8.36 -0.59 2.47
C LEU A 10 9.82 -0.56 2.87
N ASN A 11 10.66 -1.40 2.25
CA ASN A 11 12.06 -1.56 2.59
C ASN A 11 12.30 -1.79 4.10
N GLY A 12 11.45 -2.64 4.70
CA GLY A 12 11.50 -2.98 6.13
C GLY A 12 10.85 -1.96 7.08
N VAL A 13 10.45 -0.78 6.60
CA VAL A 13 9.79 0.24 7.42
C VAL A 13 8.28 0.04 7.37
N ARG A 14 7.64 -0.02 8.55
CA ARG A 14 6.18 -0.15 8.68
C ARG A 14 5.51 1.21 8.84
N SER A 15 4.42 1.45 8.10
CA SER A 15 3.55 2.62 8.25
C SER A 15 2.07 2.24 8.11
N VAL A 16 1.20 2.96 8.81
CA VAL A 16 -0.26 2.82 8.65
C VAL A 16 -0.69 3.53 7.37
N VAL A 17 -1.57 2.88 6.61
CA VAL A 17 -2.12 3.41 5.36
C VAL A 17 -3.64 3.27 5.37
N GLY A 18 -4.31 4.25 4.77
CA GLY A 18 -5.77 4.31 4.68
C GLY A 18 -6.24 5.19 3.52
N PRO A 19 -7.54 5.46 3.38
CA PRO A 19 -8.09 6.22 2.26
C PRO A 19 -7.34 7.54 2.01
N GLY A 20 -7.04 7.82 0.74
CA GLY A 20 -6.26 9.00 0.35
C GLY A 20 -4.73 8.85 0.45
N THR A 21 -4.21 7.78 1.07
CA THR A 21 -2.77 7.52 1.08
C THR A 21 -2.28 7.14 -0.33
N ALA A 22 -1.28 7.87 -0.82
CA ALA A 22 -0.53 7.57 -2.03
C ALA A 22 0.87 7.02 -1.68
N ILE A 23 1.31 5.98 -2.38
CA ILE A 23 2.58 5.29 -2.13
C ILE A 23 3.30 5.19 -3.46
N LEU A 24 4.58 5.59 -3.49
CA LEU A 24 5.47 5.37 -4.61
C LEU A 24 6.40 4.20 -4.30
N THR A 25 6.27 3.11 -5.04
CA THR A 25 7.24 2.02 -5.05
C THR A 25 8.18 2.20 -6.25
N ARG A 26 9.49 2.12 -6.02
CA ARG A 26 10.50 2.25 -7.08
C ARG A 26 11.07 0.89 -7.44
N THR A 27 11.57 0.73 -8.66
CA THR A 27 12.31 -0.47 -9.08
C THR A 27 13.36 -0.85 -8.03
N GLY A 28 13.37 -2.13 -7.64
CA GLY A 28 14.23 -2.65 -6.58
C GLY A 28 13.73 -2.47 -5.14
N SER A 29 12.62 -1.75 -4.90
CA SER A 29 12.02 -1.67 -3.56
C SER A 29 11.34 -2.99 -3.19
N SER A 30 11.49 -3.41 -1.93
CA SER A 30 10.67 -4.49 -1.35
C SER A 30 9.43 -3.88 -0.70
N HIS A 31 8.27 -4.51 -0.91
CA HIS A 31 7.01 -4.02 -0.36
C HIS A 31 6.04 -5.14 0.03
N GLY A 32 5.27 -4.91 1.08
CA GLY A 32 4.15 -5.75 1.50
C GLY A 32 3.00 -4.89 2.03
N LEU A 33 1.78 -5.35 1.81
CA LEU A 33 0.56 -4.76 2.35
C LEU A 33 -0.19 -5.80 3.16
N GLU A 34 -0.59 -5.41 4.36
CA GLU A 34 -1.36 -6.24 5.29
C GLU A 34 -2.65 -5.48 5.65
N GLN A 35 -3.82 -6.09 5.43
CA GLN A 35 -5.08 -5.53 5.90
C GLN A 35 -5.17 -5.73 7.43
N VAL A 36 -5.45 -4.64 8.16
CA VAL A 36 -5.55 -4.67 9.63
C VAL A 36 -6.88 -4.10 10.14
N GLY A 37 -7.70 -3.54 9.25
CA GLY A 37 -9.05 -3.08 9.55
C GLY A 37 -10.12 -4.13 9.26
N SER A 38 -11.35 -3.84 9.70
CA SER A 38 -12.53 -4.69 9.47
C SER A 38 -13.19 -4.51 8.09
N GLU A 39 -12.84 -3.44 7.37
CA GLU A 39 -13.33 -3.14 6.02
C GLU A 39 -12.33 -3.59 4.96
N ASP A 40 -12.84 -3.88 3.76
CA ASP A 40 -12.01 -4.24 2.59
C ASP A 40 -10.94 -3.19 2.30
N LEU A 41 -9.69 -3.65 2.27
CA LEU A 41 -8.55 -2.84 1.83
C LEU A 41 -8.51 -2.80 0.30
N VAL A 42 -9.11 -1.76 -0.29
CA VAL A 42 -9.17 -1.58 -1.74
C VAL A 42 -8.03 -0.67 -2.21
N ILE A 43 -7.23 -1.18 -3.15
CA ILE A 43 -6.05 -0.49 -3.69
C ILE A 43 -6.15 -0.37 -5.22
N ILE A 44 -5.69 0.77 -5.75
CA ILE A 44 -5.36 0.91 -7.17
C ILE A 44 -3.84 0.84 -7.27
N VAL A 45 -3.35 -0.05 -8.13
CA VAL A 45 -1.95 -0.09 -8.54
C VAL A 45 -1.87 0.39 -9.97
N ALA A 46 -1.20 1.52 -10.18
CA ALA A 46 -0.84 2.01 -11.49
C ALA A 46 0.67 1.88 -11.65
N TYR A 47 1.10 1.28 -12.75
CA TYR A 47 2.51 1.12 -13.09
C TYR A 47 2.69 1.38 -14.58
N GLN A 48 3.90 1.78 -14.96
CA GLN A 48 4.26 1.88 -16.37
C GLN A 48 4.37 0.47 -16.94
N HIS A 49 3.54 0.17 -17.94
CA HIS A 49 3.68 -1.03 -18.76
C HIS A 49 4.44 -0.63 -20.04
N PRO A 50 5.49 -1.37 -20.45
CA PRO A 50 6.19 -1.12 -21.71
C PRO A 50 5.32 -1.44 -22.93
#